data_AF-A0A5J4SQM6-F1
#
_entry.id   AF-A0A5J4SQM6-F1
#
_cell.length_a   1.000
_cell.length_b   1.000
_cell.length_c   1.000
_cell.angle_alpha   90.00
_cell.angle_beta   90.00
_cell.angle_gamma   90.00
#
_symmetry.space_group_name_H-M   'P 1'
#
loop_
_entity.id
_entity.type
_entity.pdbx_description
1 polymer ?
#
loop_
_entity_poly.entity_id
_entity_poly.type
_entity_poly.pdbx_seq_one_letter_code
_entity_poly.pdbx_strand_id
1 'polypeptide(L)'
;MVRVERKFYSKAFREQVLTAYYHSNESLSMISRRFQVKKGTVSSWIYRTGSSSNEETTINLEASNLMPMKKEKLTPEQMEQRILDLEQELEQEKMRSVCLDKMIDIAERELKLDIRKKSGAKQPKK
;
A
#
# COMPACT_ATOMS: atom_id res chain seq x y z
N MET A 1 24.84 20.28 28.72
CA MET A 1 24.23 19.91 27.43
C MET A 1 25.32 19.40 26.50
N VAL A 2 25.32 18.10 26.16
CA VAL A 2 26.31 17.53 25.25
C VAL A 2 25.92 17.91 23.83
N ARG A 3 26.76 18.70 23.15
CA ARG A 3 26.57 19.03 21.73
C ARG A 3 26.84 17.76 20.92
N VAL A 4 25.81 17.18 20.32
CA VAL A 4 25.98 16.07 19.37
C VAL A 4 26.55 16.66 18.09
N GLU A 5 27.80 16.32 17.78
CA GLU A 5 28.41 16.70 16.51
C GLU A 5 27.60 16.13 15.34
N ARG A 6 27.23 17.01 14.41
CA ARG A 6 26.49 16.63 13.21
C ARG A 6 27.46 15.97 12.24
N LYS A 7 27.35 14.66 12.07
CA LYS A 7 28.06 13.94 11.01
C LYS A 7 27.47 14.36 9.66
N PHE A 8 28.31 14.93 8.81
CA PHE A 8 27.97 15.23 7.42
C PHE A 8 28.25 14.00 6.55
N TYR A 9 27.29 13.64 5.71
CA TYR A 9 27.42 12.56 4.74
C TYR A 9 27.38 13.15 3.34
N SER A 10 28.27 12.68 2.46
CA SER A 10 28.28 13.11 1.07
C SER A 10 27.02 12.62 0.34
N LYS A 11 26.61 13.34 -0.71
CA LYS A 11 25.45 12.98 -1.52
C LYS A 11 25.61 11.59 -2.15
N ALA A 12 26.79 11.31 -2.71
CA ALA A 12 27.12 10.01 -3.31
C ALA A 12 27.01 8.85 -2.29
N PHE A 13 27.47 9.06 -1.05
CA PHE A 13 27.34 8.04 0.00
C PHE A 13 25.88 7.81 0.39
N ARG A 14 25.08 8.87 0.52
CA ARG A 14 23.64 8.73 0.78
C ARG A 14 22.94 7.95 -0.32
N GLU A 15 23.25 8.24 -1.58
CA GLU A 15 22.69 7.52 -2.74
C GLU A 15 23.10 6.04 -2.72
N GLN A 16 24.36 5.74 -2.44
CA GLN A 16 24.84 4.35 -2.32
C GLN A 16 24.06 3.57 -1.24
N VAL A 17 23.83 4.18 -0.07
CA VAL A 17 23.07 3.56 1.03
C VAL A 17 21.61 3.33 0.63
N LEU A 18 20.99 4.29 -0.04
CA LEU A 18 19.60 4.17 -0.52
C LEU A 18 19.48 3.10 -1.61
N THR A 19 20.37 3.09 -2.59
CA THR A 19 20.42 2.06 -3.63
C THR A 19 20.57 0.67 -3.01
N ALA A 20 21.47 0.51 -2.03
CA ALA A 20 21.61 -0.74 -1.30
C ALA A 20 20.30 -1.13 -0.58
N TYR A 21 19.61 -0.19 0.06
CA TYR A 21 18.32 -0.47 0.72
C TYR A 21 17.22 -0.91 -0.26
N TYR A 22 17.10 -0.28 -1.43
CA TYR A 22 16.05 -0.65 -2.40
C TYR A 22 16.37 -1.92 -3.20
N HIS A 23 17.64 -2.25 -3.39
CA HIS A 23 18.06 -3.41 -4.19
C HIS A 23 18.35 -4.66 -3.34
N SER A 24 18.50 -4.50 -2.02
CA SER A 24 18.70 -5.62 -1.10
C SER A 24 17.44 -5.85 -0.27
N ASN A 25 17.17 -7.11 0.08
CA ASN A 25 16.06 -7.44 0.99
C ASN A 25 16.47 -7.27 2.48
N GLU A 26 17.35 -6.31 2.75
CA GLU A 26 17.91 -6.08 4.07
C GLU A 26 17.02 -5.13 4.88
N SER A 27 16.81 -5.45 6.16
CA SER A 27 16.08 -4.54 7.04
C SER A 27 16.86 -3.24 7.27
N LEU A 28 16.14 -2.17 7.64
CA LEU A 28 16.76 -0.87 7.97
C LEU A 28 17.85 -0.98 9.06
N SER A 29 17.66 -1.88 10.03
CA SER A 29 18.65 -2.17 11.08
C SER A 29 19.92 -2.82 10.52
N MET A 30 19.79 -3.67 9.49
CA MET A 30 20.89 -4.39 8.87
C MET A 30 21.72 -3.45 7.99
N ILE A 31 21.06 -2.61 7.19
CA ILE A 31 21.71 -1.53 6.41
C ILE A 31 22.40 -0.52 7.34
N SER A 32 21.75 -0.12 8.43
CA SER A 32 22.34 0.75 9.45
C SER A 32 23.64 0.18 10.02
N ARG A 33 23.67 -1.12 10.33
CA ARG A 33 24.87 -1.81 10.83
C ARG A 33 25.94 -1.92 9.74
N ARG A 34 25.56 -2.28 8.51
CA ARG A 34 26.47 -2.47 7.38
C ARG A 34 27.22 -1.20 7.01
N PHE A 35 26.53 -0.07 6.94
CA PHE A 35 27.12 1.22 6.58
C PHE A 35 27.54 2.07 7.79
N GLN A 36 27.41 1.54 9.01
CA GLN A 36 27.70 2.24 10.27
C GLN A 36 27.00 3.60 10.42
N VAL A 37 25.80 3.72 9.85
CA VAL A 37 24.96 4.90 9.92
C VAL A 37 23.88 4.66 10.95
N LYS A 38 23.53 5.67 11.76
CA LYS A 38 22.41 5.55 12.70
C LYS A 38 21.11 5.25 11.95
N LYS A 39 20.32 4.28 12.45
CA LYS A 39 19.03 3.88 11.86
C LYS A 39 18.10 5.06 11.55
N GLY A 40 17.99 6.03 12.47
CA GLY A 40 17.18 7.23 12.27
C GLY A 40 17.66 8.12 11.12
N THR A 41 18.97 8.16 10.85
CA THR A 41 19.52 8.91 9.72
C THR A 41 19.15 8.26 8.39
N VAL A 42 19.25 6.94 8.29
CA VAL A 42 18.84 6.20 7.08
C VAL A 42 17.33 6.34 6.85
N SER A 43 16.52 6.25 7.91
CA SER A 43 15.07 6.48 7.83
C SER A 43 14.72 7.87 7.30
N SER A 44 15.39 8.91 7.80
CA SER A 44 15.20 10.29 7.32
C SER A 44 15.56 10.44 5.84
N TRP A 45 16.61 9.75 5.37
CA TRP A 45 16.98 9.76 3.96
C TRP A 45 15.95 9.10 3.07
N ILE A 46 15.39 7.96 3.48
CA ILE A 46 14.33 7.25 2.74
C ILE A 46 13.09 8.13 2.64
N TYR A 47 12.64 8.68 3.76
CA TYR A 47 11.47 9.57 3.80
C TYR A 47 11.66 10.78 2.88
N ARG A 48 12.80 11.47 3.00
CA ARG A 48 13.09 12.67 2.21
C ARG A 48 13.26 12.37 0.72
N THR A 49 13.81 11.21 0.35
CA THR A 49 13.92 10.80 -1.07
C THR A 49 12.54 10.49 -1.66
N GLY A 50 11.63 9.87 -0.91
CA GLY A 50 10.24 9.70 -1.33
C GLY A 50 9.51 11.05 -1.50
N SER A 51 9.72 12.00 -0.60
CA SER A 51 9.12 13.34 -0.70
C SER A 51 9.71 14.21 -1.82
N SER A 52 11.00 14.08 -2.14
CA SER A 52 11.62 14.84 -3.23
C SER A 52 11.25 14.35 -4.64
N SER A 53 10.69 13.15 -4.77
CA SER A 53 10.15 12.63 -6.04
C SER A 53 8.67 13.00 -6.26
N ASN A 54 8.00 13.57 -5.25
CA ASN A 54 6.56 13.83 -5.23
C ASN A 54 6.28 15.31 -4.92
N GLU A 55 6.72 16.21 -5.79
CA GLU A 55 5.79 17.26 -6.24
C GLU A 55 4.94 16.59 -7.33
N GLU A 56 4.07 15.64 -7.00
CA GLU A 56 2.63 15.83 -6.90
C GLU A 56 2.05 14.53 -6.32
N THR A 57 1.71 14.49 -5.04
CA THR A 57 0.68 13.59 -4.48
C THR A 57 0.63 13.81 -2.97
N THR A 58 -0.06 14.88 -2.60
CA THR A 58 -0.70 14.95 -1.29
C THR A 58 -1.77 13.87 -1.22
N ILE A 59 -1.42 12.67 -0.78
CA ILE A 59 -2.40 11.73 -0.25
C ILE A 59 -1.83 11.21 1.08
N ASN A 60 -2.49 11.63 2.15
CA ASN A 60 -2.44 11.00 3.46
C ASN A 60 -2.40 9.47 3.31
N LEU A 61 -1.32 8.84 3.77
CA LEU A 61 -1.35 7.44 4.12
C LEU A 61 -0.52 7.19 5.38
N GLU A 62 -1.02 7.75 6.48
CA GLU A 62 -0.97 6.99 7.72
C GLU A 62 -1.80 5.70 7.50
N ALA A 63 -1.30 4.58 8.00
CA ALA A 63 -1.77 3.21 7.79
C ALA A 63 -1.32 2.56 6.47
N SER A 64 -0.22 1.80 6.57
CA SER A 64 -0.30 0.33 6.47
C SER A 64 1.09 -0.27 6.60
N ASN A 65 1.22 -1.25 7.47
CA ASN A 65 2.33 -2.21 7.50
C ASN A 65 2.35 -3.02 6.19
N LEU A 66 2.78 -2.41 5.08
CA LEU A 66 3.03 -3.15 3.86
C LEU A 66 4.40 -3.81 4.02
N MET A 67 4.37 -5.11 4.32
CA MET A 67 5.49 -6.00 4.08
C MET A 67 6.07 -5.70 2.68
N PRO A 68 7.40 -5.79 2.50
CA PRO A 68 7.98 -5.72 1.17
C PRO A 68 7.53 -6.94 0.39
N MET A 69 6.40 -6.84 -0.29
CA MET A 69 6.00 -7.83 -1.28
C MET A 69 7.01 -7.71 -2.42
N LYS A 70 7.77 -8.78 -2.64
CA LYS A 70 8.68 -8.89 -3.77
C LYS A 70 7.85 -8.65 -5.02
N LYS A 71 7.99 -7.48 -5.64
CA LYS A 71 7.61 -7.31 -7.05
C LYS A 71 8.66 -8.11 -7.81
N GLU A 72 8.38 -9.38 -8.04
CA GLU A 72 9.09 -10.12 -9.09
C GLU A 72 9.02 -9.25 -10.33
N LYS A 73 10.18 -8.95 -10.93
CA LYS A 73 10.26 -8.12 -12.13
C LYS A 73 9.72 -8.97 -13.29
N LEU A 74 8.41 -9.06 -13.37
CA LEU A 74 7.69 -9.65 -14.50
C LEU A 74 8.13 -8.88 -15.75
N THR A 75 8.31 -9.61 -16.85
CA THR A 75 8.52 -8.98 -18.14
C THR A 75 7.29 -8.15 -18.50
N PRO A 76 7.41 -7.09 -19.34
CA PRO A 76 6.26 -6.28 -19.73
C PRO A 76 5.11 -7.13 -20.29
N GLU A 77 5.42 -8.17 -21.07
CA GLU A 77 4.44 -9.11 -21.61
C GLU A 77 3.71 -9.91 -20.52
N GLN A 78 4.41 -10.39 -19.50
CA GLN A 78 3.79 -11.09 -18.37
C GLN A 78 2.91 -10.15 -17.54
N MET A 79 3.27 -8.87 -17.47
CA MET A 79 2.47 -7.86 -16.78
C MET A 79 1.18 -7.55 -17.54
N GLU A 80 1.23 -7.44 -18.87
CA GLU A 80 0.04 -7.26 -19.71
C GLU A 80 -0.92 -8.45 -19.62
N GLN A 81 -0.41 -9.68 -19.70
CA GLN A 81 -1.22 -10.89 -19.50
C GLN A 81 -1.90 -10.88 -18.13
N ARG A 82 -1.14 -10.53 -17.08
CA ARG A 82 -1.69 -10.47 -15.73
C ARG A 82 -2.78 -9.41 -15.59
N ILE A 83 -2.65 -8.28 -16.28
CA ILE A 83 -3.69 -7.24 -16.30
C ILE A 83 -4.97 -7.79 -16.95
N LEU A 84 -4.86 -8.42 -18.11
CA LEU A 84 -6.00 -9.01 -18.80
C LEU A 84 -6.71 -10.07 -17.94
N ASP A 85 -5.96 -10.97 -17.33
CA ASP A 85 -6.51 -12.00 -16.43
C ASP A 85 -7.25 -11.36 -15.24
N LEU A 86 -6.63 -10.35 -14.61
CA LEU A 86 -7.23 -9.65 -13.48
C LEU A 86 -8.48 -8.86 -13.86
N GLU A 87 -8.49 -8.25 -15.04
CA GLU A 87 -9.68 -7.55 -15.56
C GLU A 87 -10.83 -8.53 -15.81
N GLN A 88 -10.54 -9.70 -16.35
CA GLN A 88 -11.52 -10.77 -16.56
C GLN A 88 -12.09 -11.29 -15.24
N GLU A 89 -11.24 -11.58 -14.24
CA GLU A 89 -11.67 -11.99 -12.91
C GLU A 89 -12.56 -10.91 -12.25
N LEU A 90 -12.18 -9.64 -12.39
CA LEU A 90 -12.94 -8.51 -11.87
C LEU A 90 -14.32 -8.41 -12.51
N GLU A 91 -14.42 -8.59 -13.84
CA GLU A 91 -15.69 -8.58 -14.56
C GLU A 91 -16.61 -9.71 -14.11
N GLN A 92 -16.06 -10.93 -13.96
CA GLN A 92 -16.81 -12.08 -13.48
C GLN A 92 -17.37 -11.85 -12.07
N GLU A 93 -16.58 -11.29 -11.16
CA GLU A 93 -17.02 -11.03 -9.79
C GLU A 93 -18.09 -9.92 -9.74
N LYS A 94 -17.95 -8.87 -10.57
CA LYS A 94 -19.00 -7.85 -10.72
C LYS A 94 -20.32 -8.44 -11.21
N MET A 95 -20.27 -9.29 -12.25
CA MET A 95 -21.46 -9.97 -12.76
C MET A 95 -22.10 -10.86 -11.70
N ARG A 96 -21.28 -11.61 -10.95
CA ARG A 96 -21.74 -12.44 -9.84
C ARG A 96 -22.45 -11.62 -8.77
N SER A 97 -21.86 -10.49 -8.36
CA SER A 97 -22.47 -9.58 -7.37
C SER A 97 -23.84 -9.09 -7.83
N VAL A 98 -23.95 -8.62 -9.08
CA VAL A 98 -25.21 -8.13 -9.65
C VAL A 98 -26.26 -9.24 -9.70
N CYS A 99 -25.86 -10.46 -10.07
CA CYS A 99 -26.75 -11.61 -10.10
C CYS A 99 -27.27 -11.96 -8.70
N LEU A 100 -26.39 -11.99 -7.69
CA LEU A 100 -26.76 -12.27 -6.30
C LEU A 100 -27.70 -11.20 -5.74
N ASP A 101 -27.41 -9.91 -5.97
CA ASP A 101 -28.31 -8.82 -5.59
C ASP A 101 -29.67 -8.99 -6.24
N LYS A 102 -29.70 -9.39 -7.51
CA LYS A 102 -30.97 -9.61 -8.21
C LYS A 102 -31.74 -10.81 -7.70
N MET A 103 -31.03 -11.87 -7.32
CA MET A 103 -31.63 -13.06 -6.70
C MET A 103 -32.27 -12.71 -5.36
N ILE A 104 -31.65 -11.82 -4.58
CA ILE A 104 -32.21 -11.29 -3.34
C ILE A 104 -33.50 -10.51 -3.66
N ASP A 105 -33.50 -9.58 -4.63
CA ASP A 105 -34.71 -8.84 -5.02
C ASP A 105 -35.88 -9.77 -5.38
N ILE A 106 -35.61 -10.84 -6.13
CA ILE A 106 -36.62 -11.82 -6.55
C ILE A 106 -37.13 -12.57 -5.33
N ALA A 107 -36.24 -13.04 -4.46
CA ALA A 107 -36.62 -13.78 -3.25
C ALA A 107 -37.48 -12.92 -2.30
N GLU A 108 -37.12 -11.64 -2.09
CA GLU A 108 -37.92 -10.73 -1.27
C GLU A 108 -39.32 -10.50 -1.86
N ARG A 109 -39.42 -10.39 -3.19
CA ARG A 109 -40.69 -10.20 -3.89
C ARG A 109 -41.61 -11.42 -3.81
N GLU A 110 -41.08 -12.60 -4.12
CA GLU A 110 -41.86 -13.84 -4.22
C GLU A 110 -42.23 -14.39 -2.83
N LEU A 111 -41.27 -14.36 -1.89
CA LEU A 111 -41.45 -14.93 -0.55
C LEU A 111 -42.01 -13.92 0.46
N LYS A 112 -42.07 -12.62 0.10
CA LYS A 112 -42.51 -11.52 0.98
C LYS A 112 -41.74 -11.47 2.31
N LEU A 113 -40.48 -11.90 2.29
CA LEU A 113 -39.56 -11.84 3.41
C LEU A 113 -38.57 -10.69 3.19
N ASP A 114 -38.19 -10.02 4.28
CA ASP A 114 -37.18 -8.95 4.26
C ASP A 114 -35.81 -9.59 4.52
N ILE A 115 -35.03 -9.82 3.45
CA ILE A 115 -33.74 -10.52 3.54
C ILE A 115 -32.61 -9.51 3.78
N ARG A 116 -32.68 -8.34 3.13
CA ARG A 116 -31.69 -7.29 3.23
C ARG A 116 -31.91 -6.45 4.50
N LYS A 117 -30.81 -6.17 5.21
CA LYS A 117 -30.84 -5.21 6.32
C LYS A 117 -31.12 -3.79 5.80
N LYS A 118 -32.23 -3.19 6.24
CA LYS A 118 -32.55 -1.78 5.98
C LYS A 118 -31.66 -0.87 6.82
N SER A 119 -31.18 0.23 6.24
CA SER A 119 -30.35 1.20 6.95
C SER A 119 -31.15 1.90 8.07
N GLY A 120 -30.73 1.67 9.31
CA GLY A 120 -30.97 2.52 10.48
C GLY A 120 -32.42 2.73 10.94
N ALA A 121 -32.76 2.19 12.11
CA ALA A 121 -33.82 2.77 12.93
C ALA A 121 -33.36 4.18 13.38
N LYS A 122 -34.16 5.22 13.11
CA LYS A 122 -33.93 6.56 13.68
C LYS A 122 -33.92 6.42 15.21
N GLN A 123 -32.89 6.95 15.88
CA GLN A 123 -32.88 6.98 17.34
C GLN A 123 -34.13 7.71 17.84
N PRO A 124 -34.92 7.13 18.76
CA PRO A 124 -36.07 7.82 19.33
C PRO A 124 -35.56 9.06 20.10
N LYS A 125 -36.18 10.22 19.86
CA LYS A 125 -35.89 11.43 20.60
C LYS A 125 -36.31 11.23 22.07
N LYS A 126 -35.40 11.49 23.00
CA LYS A 126 -35.70 11.63 24.43
C LYS A 126 -36.43 12.94 24.71
#